data_AF-A0A6P0RIL3-F1
#
_entry.id   AF-A0A6P0RIL3-F1
#
_cell.length_a   1.000
_cell.length_b   1.000
_cell.length_c   1.000
_cell.angle_alpha   90.00
_cell.angle_beta   90.00
_cell.angle_gamma   90.00
#
_symmetry.space_group_name_H-M   'P 1'
#
loop_
_entity.id
_entity.type
_entity.pdbx_description
1 polymer ?
#
loop_
_entity_poly.entity_id
_entity_poly.type
_entity_poly.pdbx_seq_one_letter_code
_entity_poly.pdbx_strand_id
1 'polypeptide(L)'
;MSLAKELTSEYPDVNFVLMIHPSGLNKKPDFEKIKQAGISLLRFAYAPNEWELLEKHIPAAIEVGISISTNVTYSSRYSQEELEKIYEKLLRIFSPNIIYLADSCSAFYPNQVRELYNSLKSNQDVSLGFHAHDFLSLAFANSLT
;
A
#
# COMPACT_ATOMS: atom_id res chain seq x y z
N MET A 1 -11.01 -17.10 -2.61
CA MET A 1 -10.08 -17.43 -3.72
C MET A 1 -10.79 -17.92 -4.97
N SER A 2 -11.96 -18.57 -4.89
CA SER A 2 -12.77 -18.92 -6.08
C SER A 2 -13.11 -17.70 -6.95
N LEU A 3 -13.66 -16.64 -6.33
CA LEU A 3 -13.97 -15.39 -7.04
C LEU A 3 -12.74 -14.75 -7.70
N ALA A 4 -11.60 -14.73 -7.02
CA ALA A 4 -10.38 -14.16 -7.58
C ALA A 4 -9.93 -14.90 -8.85
N LYS A 5 -9.99 -16.23 -8.84
CA LYS A 5 -9.66 -17.07 -10.00
C LYS A 5 -10.63 -16.88 -11.17
N GLU A 6 -11.92 -16.75 -10.86
CA GLU A 6 -12.95 -16.50 -11.85
C GLU A 6 -12.70 -15.16 -12.56
N LEU A 7 -12.55 -14.08 -11.78
CA LEU A 7 -12.32 -12.74 -12.31
C LEU A 7 -11.00 -12.63 -13.10
N THR A 8 -9.91 -13.20 -12.60
CA THR A 8 -8.62 -13.14 -13.31
C THR A 8 -8.62 -13.97 -14.59
N SER A 9 -9.41 -15.03 -14.66
CA SER A 9 -9.59 -15.82 -15.89
C SER A 9 -10.53 -15.13 -16.89
N GLU A 10 -11.56 -14.42 -16.41
CA GLU A 10 -12.53 -13.71 -17.25
C GLU A 10 -11.93 -12.44 -17.86
N TYR A 11 -11.06 -11.75 -17.13
CA TYR A 11 -10.44 -10.48 -17.53
C TYR A 11 -8.91 -10.57 -17.54
N PRO A 12 -8.30 -11.31 -18.50
CA PRO A 12 -6.86 -11.59 -18.51
C PRO A 12 -5.97 -10.35 -18.70
N ASP A 13 -6.51 -9.28 -19.29
CA ASP A 13 -5.79 -8.02 -19.52
C ASP A 13 -5.83 -7.07 -18.30
N VAL A 14 -6.52 -7.44 -17.23
CA VAL A 14 -6.68 -6.62 -16.02
C VAL A 14 -5.75 -7.12 -14.92
N ASN A 15 -4.99 -6.18 -14.35
CA ASN A 15 -4.17 -6.45 -13.16
C ASN A 15 -5.04 -6.44 -11.90
N PHE A 16 -5.33 -7.62 -11.37
CA PHE A 16 -6.08 -7.75 -10.11
C PHE A 16 -5.18 -7.56 -8.90
N VAL A 17 -5.67 -6.76 -7.97
CA VAL A 17 -4.93 -6.34 -6.78
C VAL A 17 -5.72 -6.74 -5.54
N LEU A 18 -5.04 -7.32 -4.55
CA LEU A 18 -5.64 -7.71 -3.29
C LEU A 18 -5.08 -6.85 -2.15
N MET A 19 -5.97 -6.22 -1.39
CA MET A 19 -5.61 -5.51 -0.16
C MET A 19 -5.67 -6.47 1.02
N ILE A 20 -4.61 -6.49 1.83
CA ILE A 20 -4.52 -7.27 3.06
C ILE A 20 -4.59 -6.31 4.24
N HIS A 21 -5.67 -6.42 5.01
CA HIS A 21 -5.80 -5.74 6.29
C HIS A 21 -4.89 -6.42 7.33
N PRO A 22 -4.29 -5.67 8.29
CA PRO A 22 -3.43 -6.21 9.34
C PRO A 22 -4.02 -7.42 10.09
N SER A 23 -5.31 -7.38 10.42
CA SER A 23 -6.00 -8.52 11.06
C SER A 23 -6.01 -9.80 10.22
N GLY A 24 -5.90 -9.68 8.90
CA GLY A 24 -5.76 -10.79 7.97
C GLY A 24 -4.39 -11.47 8.02
N LEU A 25 -3.39 -10.84 8.68
CA LEU A 25 -2.05 -11.39 8.90
C LEU A 25 -1.91 -12.14 10.23
N ASN A 26 -2.94 -12.14 11.07
CA ASN A 26 -2.95 -12.96 12.30
C ASN A 26 -2.78 -14.45 11.98
N LYS A 27 -3.24 -14.88 10.81
CA LYS A 27 -2.92 -16.18 10.22
C LYS A 27 -2.17 -15.94 8.92
N LYS A 28 -1.03 -16.61 8.73
CA LYS A 28 -0.23 -16.48 7.50
C LYS A 28 -1.12 -16.78 6.27
N PRO A 29 -1.30 -15.81 5.35
CA PRO A 29 -1.99 -16.06 4.09
C PRO A 29 -1.25 -17.09 3.25
N ASP A 30 -2.00 -17.85 2.47
CA ASP A 30 -1.44 -18.78 1.48
C ASP A 30 -1.08 -17.99 0.21
N PHE A 31 0.12 -17.40 0.21
CA PHE A 31 0.61 -16.55 -0.88
C PHE A 31 0.72 -17.32 -2.21
N GLU A 32 1.05 -18.61 -2.18
CA GLU A 32 1.06 -19.45 -3.37
C GLU A 32 -0.33 -19.55 -4.01
N LYS A 33 -1.36 -19.82 -3.20
CA LYS A 33 -2.74 -19.82 -3.70
C LYS A 33 -3.18 -18.46 -4.22
N ILE A 34 -2.70 -17.36 -3.63
CA ILE A 34 -2.99 -16.00 -4.10
C ILE A 34 -2.35 -15.76 -5.47
N LYS A 35 -1.07 -16.13 -5.64
CA LYS A 35 -0.38 -16.02 -6.93
C LYS A 35 -1.05 -16.87 -8.01
N GLN A 36 -1.37 -18.12 -7.69
CA GLN A 36 -2.11 -19.03 -8.57
C GLN A 36 -3.53 -18.53 -8.89
N ALA A 37 -4.06 -17.60 -8.10
CA ALA A 37 -5.34 -16.97 -8.38
C ALA A 37 -5.23 -15.79 -9.36
N GLY A 38 -4.03 -15.46 -9.86
CA GLY A 38 -3.83 -14.39 -10.84
C GLY A 38 -3.74 -12.99 -10.24
N ILE A 39 -3.54 -12.87 -8.92
CA ILE A 39 -3.34 -11.57 -8.26
C ILE A 39 -1.92 -11.08 -8.56
N SER A 40 -1.81 -9.89 -9.15
CA SER A 40 -0.55 -9.29 -9.59
C SER A 40 0.13 -8.42 -8.53
N LEU A 41 -0.65 -7.83 -7.60
CA LEU A 41 -0.13 -6.97 -6.53
C LEU A 41 -0.84 -7.25 -5.21
N LEU A 42 -0.07 -7.35 -4.12
CA LEU A 42 -0.57 -7.34 -2.75
C LEU A 42 -0.35 -5.98 -2.10
N ARG A 43 -1.44 -5.34 -1.65
CA ARG A 43 -1.38 -4.07 -0.91
C ARG A 43 -1.53 -4.33 0.58
N PHE A 44 -0.45 -4.15 1.33
CA PHE A 44 -0.47 -4.31 2.79
C PHE A 44 -0.90 -3.00 3.44
N ALA A 45 -2.14 -2.94 3.95
CA ALA A 45 -2.57 -1.85 4.81
C ALA A 45 -1.82 -1.95 6.15
N TYR A 46 -1.31 -0.82 6.63
CA TYR A 46 -0.36 -0.79 7.74
C TYR A 46 -0.42 0.52 8.53
N ALA A 47 -0.38 0.43 9.85
CA ALA A 47 -0.03 1.51 10.77
C ALA A 47 1.24 1.17 11.56
N PRO A 48 2.05 2.15 12.01
CA PRO A 48 3.36 1.94 12.65
C PRO A 48 3.43 0.84 13.73
N ASN A 49 2.39 0.73 14.56
CA ASN A 49 2.25 -0.26 15.63
C ASN A 49 2.11 -1.71 15.14
N GLU A 50 1.89 -1.94 13.85
CA GLU A 50 1.70 -3.26 13.24
C GLU A 50 2.97 -3.75 12.54
N TRP A 51 4.12 -3.11 12.78
CA TRP A 51 5.36 -3.36 12.02
C TRP A 51 5.78 -4.83 12.05
N GLU A 52 5.67 -5.46 13.21
CA GLU A 52 6.02 -6.87 13.41
C GLU A 52 5.21 -7.82 12.51
N LEU A 53 3.94 -7.47 12.22
CA LEU A 53 3.12 -8.26 11.30
C LEU A 53 3.61 -8.15 9.86
N LEU A 54 4.03 -6.95 9.42
CA LEU A 54 4.56 -6.73 8.08
C LEU A 54 5.90 -7.45 7.91
N GLU A 55 6.82 -7.26 8.85
CA GLU A 55 8.16 -7.84 8.83
C GLU A 55 8.12 -9.37 8.78
N LYS A 56 7.14 -9.97 9.46
CA LYS A 56 6.92 -11.42 9.43
C LYS A 56 6.37 -11.96 8.10
N HIS A 57 5.59 -11.18 7.35
CA HIS A 57 4.78 -11.70 6.24
C HIS A 57 5.19 -11.22 4.85
N ILE A 58 5.64 -9.97 4.70
CA ILE A 58 6.03 -9.41 3.40
C ILE A 58 7.14 -10.23 2.73
N PRO A 59 8.21 -10.68 3.43
CA PRO A 59 9.25 -11.49 2.80
C PRO A 59 8.72 -12.75 2.12
N ALA A 60 7.73 -13.42 2.72
CA ALA A 60 7.13 -14.62 2.14
C ALA A 60 6.29 -14.32 0.89
N ALA A 61 5.67 -13.13 0.79
CA ALA A 61 4.98 -12.73 -0.44
C ALA A 61 5.96 -12.41 -1.57
N ILE A 62 7.09 -11.78 -1.24
CA ILE A 62 8.18 -11.47 -2.18
C ILE A 62 8.85 -12.75 -2.68
N GLU A 63 9.12 -13.71 -1.78
CA GLU A 63 9.73 -15.01 -2.13
C GLU A 63 8.88 -15.80 -3.15
N VAL A 64 7.56 -15.75 -2.99
CA VAL A 64 6.62 -16.35 -3.94
C VAL A 64 6.57 -15.57 -5.25
N GLY A 65 7.15 -14.37 -5.31
CA GLY A 65 7.26 -13.54 -6.51
C GLY A 65 5.97 -12.80 -6.85
N ILE A 66 5.24 -12.32 -5.84
CA ILE A 66 4.11 -11.39 -6.02
C ILE A 66 4.63 -9.98 -5.77
N SER A 67 4.28 -9.02 -6.62
CA SER A 67 4.59 -7.61 -6.36
C SER A 67 3.87 -7.13 -5.10
N ILE A 68 4.47 -6.19 -4.38
CA ILE A 68 3.91 -5.69 -3.13
C ILE A 68 3.87 -4.17 -3.09
N SER A 69 2.83 -3.63 -2.46
CA SER A 69 2.80 -2.24 -1.99
C SER A 69 2.56 -2.20 -0.51
N THR A 70 3.04 -1.13 0.12
CA THR A 70 2.68 -0.80 1.50
C THR A 70 1.76 0.41 1.48
N ASN A 71 0.70 0.37 2.27
CA ASN A 71 -0.28 1.43 2.38
C ASN A 71 -0.23 1.97 3.80
N VAL A 72 0.43 3.11 4.00
CA VAL A 72 0.53 3.77 5.29
C VAL A 72 -0.83 4.38 5.62
N THR A 73 -1.62 3.65 6.39
CA THR A 73 -2.95 4.07 6.85
C THR A 73 -2.85 5.24 7.83
N TYR A 74 -3.92 6.02 7.95
CA TYR A 74 -3.95 7.21 8.80
C TYR A 74 -2.83 8.22 8.51
N SER A 75 -2.36 8.30 7.25
CA SER A 75 -1.21 9.13 6.87
C SER A 75 -1.31 10.57 7.37
N SER A 76 -2.52 11.13 7.40
CA SER A 76 -2.79 12.50 7.87
C SER A 76 -2.61 12.72 9.38
N ARG A 77 -2.38 11.66 10.16
CA ARG A 77 -2.11 11.73 11.60
C ARG A 77 -0.62 11.82 11.94
N TYR A 78 0.24 11.60 10.96
CA TYR A 78 1.68 11.66 11.14
C TYR A 78 2.19 13.00 10.63
N SER A 79 3.22 13.52 11.29
CA SER A 79 4.02 14.61 10.77
C SER A 79 4.77 14.17 9.51
N GLN A 80 5.21 15.16 8.72
CA GLN A 80 6.04 14.90 7.54
C GLN A 80 7.32 14.12 7.88
N GLU A 81 8.01 14.48 8.97
CA GLU A 81 9.22 13.79 9.43
C GLU A 81 8.96 12.32 9.79
N GLU A 82 7.81 12.02 10.42
CA GLU A 82 7.42 10.64 10.71
C GLU A 82 7.15 9.84 9.45
N LEU A 83 6.46 10.43 8.46
CA LEU A 83 6.19 9.78 7.18
C LEU A 83 7.48 9.52 6.38
N GLU A 84 8.43 10.46 6.38
CA GLU A 84 9.75 10.30 5.77
C GLU A 84 10.51 9.12 6.40
N LYS A 85 10.56 9.04 7.74
CA LYS A 85 11.19 7.92 8.45
C LYS A 85 10.51 6.58 8.14
N ILE A 86 9.17 6.55 8.09
CA ILE A 86 8.41 5.35 7.73
C ILE A 86 8.75 4.94 6.29
N TYR A 87 8.77 5.88 5.36
CA TYR A 87 9.09 5.66 3.95
C TYR A 87 10.50 5.08 3.77
N GLU A 88 11.52 5.69 4.38
CA GLU A 88 12.90 5.19 4.37
C GLU A 88 13.01 3.78 4.94
N LYS A 89 12.32 3.51 6.05
CA LYS A 89 12.31 2.17 6.67
C LYS A 89 11.67 1.13 5.75
N LEU A 90 10.55 1.45 5.11
CA LEU A 90 9.87 0.55 4.18
C LEU A 90 10.74 0.24 2.97
N LEU A 91 11.38 1.27 2.39
CA LEU A 91 12.32 1.13 1.29
C LEU A 91 13.49 0.21 1.67
N ARG A 92 14.14 0.47 2.81
CA ARG A 92 15.32 -0.26 3.23
C ARG A 92 15.05 -1.74 3.51
N ILE A 93 13.88 -2.07 4.08
CA ILE A 93 13.60 -3.43 4.58
C ILE A 93 12.86 -4.28 3.54
N PHE A 94 11.93 -3.69 2.79
CA PHE A 94 11.06 -4.45 1.89
C PHE A 94 11.25 -4.16 0.41
N SER A 95 11.86 -3.03 0.05
CA SER A 95 11.95 -2.55 -1.34
C SER A 95 10.62 -2.71 -2.11
N PRO A 96 9.49 -2.17 -1.59
CA PRO A 96 8.18 -2.35 -2.20
C PRO A 96 8.13 -1.74 -3.59
N ASN A 97 7.26 -2.26 -4.47
CA ASN A 97 7.06 -1.67 -5.79
C ASN A 97 6.39 -0.29 -5.71
N ILE A 98 5.50 -0.11 -4.74
CA ILE A 98 4.74 1.12 -4.52
C ILE A 98 4.60 1.38 -3.01
N ILE A 99 4.75 2.63 -2.58
CA ILE A 99 4.37 3.08 -1.24
C ILE A 99 3.18 4.04 -1.37
N TYR A 100 2.07 3.69 -0.72
CA TYR A 100 0.87 4.50 -0.68
C TYR A 100 0.79 5.32 0.61
N LEU A 101 0.52 6.62 0.47
CA LEU A 101 -0.06 7.43 1.55
C LEU A 101 -1.58 7.25 1.52
N ALA A 102 -2.14 6.62 2.54
CA ALA A 102 -3.58 6.39 2.65
C ALA A 102 -4.21 7.35 3.68
N ASP A 103 -5.05 8.25 3.20
CA ASP A 103 -5.77 9.24 4.00
C ASP A 103 -7.06 8.64 4.59
N SER A 104 -6.90 7.61 5.43
CA SER A 104 -8.04 6.92 6.05
C SER A 104 -8.90 7.83 6.94
N CYS A 105 -8.37 8.98 7.36
CA CYS A 105 -9.09 9.99 8.14
C CYS A 105 -9.73 11.09 7.27
N SER A 106 -9.46 11.11 5.96
CA SER A 106 -9.91 12.16 5.04
C SER A 106 -9.57 13.56 5.57
N ALA A 107 -8.32 13.79 5.96
CA ALA A 107 -7.92 15.03 6.63
C ALA A 107 -6.84 15.83 5.89
N PHE A 108 -6.31 15.33 4.77
CA PHE A 108 -5.36 16.10 3.98
C PHE A 108 -6.05 17.19 3.14
N TYR A 109 -5.37 18.33 3.04
CA TYR A 109 -5.63 19.35 2.04
C TYR A 109 -4.65 19.24 0.85
N PRO A 110 -5.01 19.76 -0.34
CA PRO A 110 -4.17 19.64 -1.53
C PRO A 110 -2.74 20.17 -1.35
N ASN A 111 -2.55 21.28 -0.64
CA ASN A 111 -1.20 21.82 -0.41
C ASN A 111 -0.33 20.86 0.44
N GLN A 112 -0.93 20.18 1.43
CA GLN A 112 -0.20 19.21 2.26
C GLN A 112 0.21 17.97 1.46
N VAL A 113 -0.68 17.48 0.58
CA VAL A 113 -0.35 16.37 -0.33
C VAL A 113 0.83 16.78 -1.23
N ARG A 114 0.81 17.98 -1.81
CA ARG A 114 1.89 18.49 -2.65
C ARG A 114 3.22 18.54 -1.92
N GLU A 115 3.24 19.10 -0.72
CA GLU A 115 4.44 19.23 0.12
C GLU A 115 5.03 17.87 0.46
N LEU A 116 4.20 16.92 0.91
CA LEU A 116 4.63 15.55 1.24
C LEU A 116 5.21 14.83 0.03
N TYR A 117 4.51 14.88 -1.12
CA TYR A 117 5.00 14.24 -2.34
C TYR A 117 6.31 14.83 -2.83
N ASN A 118 6.47 16.15 -2.78
CA ASN A 118 7.72 16.80 -3.16
C ASN A 118 8.89 16.36 -2.27
N SER A 119 8.65 16.15 -0.97
CA SER A 119 9.69 15.64 -0.07
C SER A 119 10.08 14.19 -0.38
N LEU A 120 9.08 13.30 -0.51
CA LEU A 120 9.30 11.86 -0.67
C LEU A 120 9.83 11.46 -2.06
N LYS A 121 9.54 12.26 -3.10
CA LYS A 121 9.94 12.00 -4.50
C LYS A 121 11.45 12.09 -4.74
N SER A 122 12.22 12.58 -3.77
CA SER A 122 13.69 12.67 -3.87
C SER A 122 14.37 11.30 -4.08
N ASN A 123 13.72 10.19 -3.71
CA ASN A 123 14.20 8.83 -3.97
C ASN A 123 13.48 8.20 -5.18
N GLN A 124 14.22 7.93 -6.27
CA GLN A 124 13.65 7.53 -7.58
C GLN A 124 13.30 6.04 -7.72
N ASP A 125 13.66 5.18 -6.76
CA ASP A 125 13.60 3.72 -6.92
C ASP A 125 12.23 3.09 -6.59
N VAL A 126 11.26 3.87 -6.10
CA VAL A 126 9.91 3.37 -5.77
C VAL A 126 8.82 4.31 -6.27
N SER A 127 7.68 3.74 -6.67
CA SER A 127 6.50 4.53 -7.02
C SER A 127 5.78 5.02 -5.77
N LEU A 128 5.37 6.28 -5.77
CA LEU A 128 4.50 6.85 -4.74
C LEU A 128 3.04 6.82 -5.20
N GLY A 129 2.15 6.36 -4.33
CA GLY A 129 0.71 6.29 -4.59
C GLY A 129 -0.11 7.02 -3.54
N PHE A 130 -1.25 7.61 -3.93
CA PHE A 130 -2.15 8.29 -3.00
C PHE A 130 -3.48 7.54 -2.94
N HIS A 131 -3.99 7.30 -1.73
CA HIS A 131 -5.30 6.69 -1.52
C HIS A 131 -6.15 7.65 -0.68
N ALA A 132 -6.93 8.47 -1.38
CA ALA A 132 -7.78 9.49 -0.79
C ALA A 132 -9.11 8.89 -0.30
N HIS A 133 -9.62 9.43 0.81
CA HIS A 133 -11.01 9.27 1.21
C HIS A 133 -11.74 10.61 1.04
N ASP A 134 -13.06 10.57 0.90
CA ASP A 134 -13.85 11.72 0.45
C ASP A 134 -14.81 12.30 1.51
N PHE A 135 -14.51 12.13 2.80
CA PHE A 135 -15.37 12.66 3.86
C PHE A 135 -15.40 14.19 3.90
N LEU A 136 -14.37 14.86 3.35
CA LEU A 136 -14.32 16.31 3.19
C LEU A 136 -14.60 16.78 1.75
N SER A 137 -15.02 15.90 0.85
CA SER A 137 -15.17 16.19 -0.59
C SER A 137 -13.89 16.69 -1.26
N LEU A 138 -12.73 16.33 -0.70
CA LEU A 138 -11.40 16.71 -1.20
C LEU A 138 -10.67 15.56 -1.89
N ALA A 139 -11.25 14.35 -1.97
CA ALA A 139 -10.53 13.19 -2.52
C ALA A 139 -10.05 13.45 -3.95
N PHE A 140 -10.94 13.99 -4.79
CA PHE A 140 -10.61 14.31 -6.17
C PHE A 140 -9.52 15.38 -6.27
N ALA A 141 -9.64 16.48 -5.52
CA ALA A 141 -8.65 17.56 -5.52
C ALA A 141 -7.27 17.07 -5.03
N ASN A 142 -7.26 16.27 -3.96
CA ASN A 142 -6.04 15.68 -3.42
C ASN A 142 -5.40 14.68 -4.40
N SER A 143 -6.19 13.89 -5.14
CA SER A 143 -5.68 12.95 -6.14
C SER A 143 -5.10 13.63 -7.39
N LEU A 144 -5.52 14.85 -7.72
CA LEU A 144 -4.98 15.63 -8.84
C LEU A 144 -3.68 16.37 -8.52
N THR A 145 -3.33 16.48 -7.24
CA THR A 145 -2.26 17.37 -6.75
C THR A 145 -0.87 16.85 -7.10
#